data_AF-A0A1A3U3N3-F1
#
_entry.id   AF-A0A1A3U3N3-F1
#
_cell.length_a   1.000
_cell.length_b   1.000
_cell.length_c   1.000
_cell.angle_alpha   90.00
_cell.angle_beta   90.00
_cell.angle_gamma   90.00
#
_symmetry.space_group_name_H-M   'P 1'
#
loop_
_entity.id
_entity.type
_entity.pdbx_description
1 polymer ?
#
loop_
_entity_poly.entity_id
_entity_poly.type
_entity_poly.pdbx_seq_one_letter_code
_entity_poly.pdbx_strand_id
1 'polypeptide(L)' 'MGDHVRWNSEAGQVSGAIVKKRTHDTDYKGHKRHCTKDDPIKSDKTGHIAMHKGDALEKID' A
#
# COMPACT_ATOMS: atom_id res chain seq x y z
N MET A 1 8.47 1.11 13.00
CA MET A 1 9.32 1.13 11.80
C MET A 1 8.55 0.38 10.71
N GLY A 2 8.00 1.09 9.73
CA GLY A 2 7.23 0.47 8.64
C GLY A 2 8.18 -0.12 7.59
N ASP A 3 7.86 -1.29 7.05
CA ASP A 3 8.63 -1.88 5.96
C ASP A 3 8.64 -0.91 4.76
N HIS A 4 9.82 -0.56 4.25
CA HIS A 4 9.95 0.24 3.04
C HIS A 4 9.72 -0.66 1.83
N VAL A 5 8.91 -0.19 0.90
CA VAL A 5 8.47 -0.96 -0.26
C VAL A 5 8.50 -0.11 -1.51
N ARG A 6 8.65 -0.76 -2.65
CA ARG A 6 8.55 -0.18 -3.98
C ARG A 6 7.42 -0.84 -4.73
N TRP A 7 6.70 -0.06 -5.53
CA TRP A 7 5.63 -0.53 -6.39
C TRP A 7 5.55 0.27 -7.69
N ASN A 8 4.88 -0.29 -8.68
CA ASN A 8 4.57 0.40 -9.91
C ASN A 8 3.31 1.26 -9.74
N SER A 9 3.42 2.54 -10.08
CA SER A 9 2.31 3.49 -10.17
C SER A 9 2.15 3.96 -11.62
N GLU A 10 1.03 4.58 -11.95
CA GLU A 10 0.77 5.15 -13.29
C GLU A 10 1.85 6.17 -13.70
N ALA A 11 2.42 6.88 -12.71
CA ALA A 11 3.51 7.83 -12.90
C ALA A 11 4.92 7.19 -12.88
N GLY A 12 5.03 5.85 -12.95
CA GLY A 12 6.28 5.09 -12.87
C GLY A 12 6.49 4.37 -11.55
N GLN A 13 7.71 3.88 -11.31
CA GLN A 13 8.06 3.18 -10.07
C GLN A 13 8.15 4.17 -8.89
N VAL A 14 7.40 3.89 -7.83
CA VAL A 14 7.31 4.71 -6.60
C VAL A 14 7.75 3.88 -5.40
N SER A 15 8.38 4.53 -4.43
CA SER A 15 8.71 3.96 -3.12
C SER A 15 7.95 4.64 -1.99
N GLY A 16 7.85 3.94 -0.86
CA GLY A 16 7.14 4.40 0.31
C GLY A 16 7.06 3.34 1.39
N ALA A 17 6.47 3.68 2.53
CA ALA A 17 6.43 2.79 3.69
C ALA A 17 5.05 2.16 3.89
N ILE A 18 5.03 0.91 4.33
CA ILE A 18 3.81 0.27 4.82
C ILE A 18 3.45 0.94 6.15
N VAL A 19 2.37 1.73 6.15
CA VAL A 19 1.93 2.50 7.32
C VAL A 19 0.98 1.70 8.21
N LYS A 20 0.27 0.71 7.65
CA LYS A 20 -0.60 -0.16 8.41
C LYS A 20 -0.79 -1.46 7.61
N LYS A 21 -0.67 -2.63 8.24
CA LYS A 21 -1.07 -3.88 7.60
C LYS A 21 -2.54 -4.11 7.92
N ARG A 22 -3.41 -4.17 6.92
CA ARG A 22 -4.86 -4.36 7.13
C ARG A 22 -5.22 -5.79 6.77
N THR A 23 -5.37 -6.64 7.79
CA THR A 23 -5.74 -8.06 7.63
C THR A 23 -7.25 -8.31 7.71
N HIS A 24 -8.06 -7.26 7.83
CA HIS A 24 -9.51 -7.34 8.07
C HIS A 24 -10.28 -6.42 7.12
N ASP A 25 -11.43 -6.91 6.65
CA ASP A 25 -12.31 -6.26 5.68
C ASP A 25 -12.50 -4.79 6.00
N THR A 26 -12.41 -3.96 4.97
CA THR A 26 -12.34 -2.52 5.13
C THR A 26 -13.33 -1.83 4.21
N ASP A 27 -14.04 -0.87 4.79
CA ASP A 27 -14.75 0.12 4.00
C ASP A 27 -13.74 1.12 3.43
N TYR A 28 -13.59 1.12 2.10
CA TYR A 28 -12.83 2.14 1.38
C TYR A 28 -13.76 2.81 0.38
N LYS A 29 -13.96 4.12 0.56
CA LYS A 29 -14.88 4.94 -0.26
C LYS A 29 -16.30 4.36 -0.33
N GLY A 30 -16.85 3.85 0.79
CA GLY A 30 -18.22 3.32 0.85
C GLY A 30 -18.40 1.92 0.24
N HIS A 31 -17.30 1.29 -0.18
CA HIS A 31 -17.31 -0.08 -0.67
C HIS A 31 -16.53 -0.97 0.29
N LYS A 32 -17.19 -2.03 0.80
CA LYS A 32 -16.50 -3.11 1.52
C LYS A 32 -15.56 -3.80 0.55
N ARG A 33 -14.26 -3.55 0.73
CA ARG A 33 -13.21 -4.32 0.06
C ARG A 33 -12.98 -5.57 0.90
N HIS A 34 -13.29 -6.73 0.31
CA HIS A 34 -12.95 -8.01 0.93
C HIS A 34 -11.43 -8.07 1.05
N CYS A 35 -10.93 -8.27 2.27
CA CYS A 35 -9.50 -8.18 2.55
C CYS A 35 -8.77 -9.40 1.96
N THR A 36 -8.33 -9.27 0.71
CA THR A 36 -7.05 -9.89 0.33
C THR A 36 -5.92 -9.16 1.08
N LYS A 37 -4.72 -9.74 1.17
CA LYS A 37 -3.52 -9.10 1.76
C LYS A 37 -3.23 -7.76 1.07
N ASP A 38 -3.94 -6.71 1.47
CA ASP A 38 -3.83 -5.37 0.92
C ASP A 38 -3.29 -4.48 2.02
N ASP A 39 -2.10 -3.97 1.78
CA ASP A 39 -1.34 -3.22 2.74
C ASP A 39 -1.37 -1.75 2.31
N PRO A 40 -2.01 -0.85 3.08
CA PRO A 40 -1.92 0.57 2.77
C PRO A 40 -0.47 1.05 2.89
N ILE A 41 -0.03 1.66 1.81
CA ILE A 41 1.30 2.23 1.64
C ILE A 41 1.18 3.74 1.56
N LYS A 42 2.16 4.43 2.14
CA LYS A 42 2.29 5.87 2.02
C LYS A 42 3.49 6.16 1.13
N SER A 43 3.25 6.84 0.01
CA SER A 43 4.33 7.30 -0.86
C SER A 43 5.21 8.30 -0.14
N ASP A 44 6.52 8.10 -0.21
CA ASP A 44 7.48 9.04 0.36
C ASP A 44 7.50 10.35 -0.44
N LYS A 45 7.39 10.23 -1.77
CA LYS A 45 7.46 11.35 -2.72
C LYS A 45 6.29 12.33 -2.61
N THR A 46 5.07 11.84 -2.41
CA THR A 46 3.85 12.67 -2.47
C THR A 46 3.04 12.66 -1.18
N GLY A 47 3.39 11.82 -0.21
CA GLY A 47 2.61 11.61 1.01
C GLY A 47 1.24 10.94 0.79
N HIS A 48 0.90 10.59 -0.45
CA HIS A 48 -0.37 9.98 -0.80
C HIS A 48 -0.44 8.54 -0.25
N ILE A 49 -1.56 8.22 0.38
CA ILE A 49 -1.87 6.86 0.86
C ILE A 49 -2.58 6.10 -0.26
N ALA A 50 -1.97 4.99 -0.69
CA ALA A 50 -2.54 4.05 -1.64
C ALA A 50 -2.79 2.70 -0.96
N MET A 51 -3.69 1.91 -1.53
CA MET A 51 -3.99 0.54 -1.13
C MET A 51 -3.52 -0.38 -2.25
N HIS A 52 -2.57 -1.26 -1.94
CA HIS A 52 -2.02 -2.22 -2.89
C HIS A 52 -1.97 -3.60 -2.25
N LYS A 53 -2.18 -4.63 -3.07
CA LYS A 53 -1.94 -6.01 -2.66
C LYS A 53 -0.46 -6.21 -2.33
N GLY A 54 -0.16 -6.93 -1.26
CA GLY A 54 1.21 -7.20 -0.83
C GLY A 54 2.08 -7.87 -1.90
N ASP A 55 1.48 -8.67 -2.80
CA ASP A 55 2.18 -9.26 -3.96
C ASP A 55 2.67 -8.23 -4.98
N ALA A 56 2.06 -7.04 -5.04
CA ALA A 56 2.49 -5.95 -5.90
C ALA A 56 3.57 -5.05 -5.25
N LEU A 57 3.94 -5.34 -4.00
CA LEU A 57 4.92 -4.60 -3.23
C LEU A 57 6.23 -5.39 -3.19
N GLU A 58 7.30 -4.77 -3.67
CA GLU A 58 8.64 -5.30 -3.49
C GLU A 58 9.24 -4.64 -2.25
N LYS A 59 9.60 -5.44 -1.24
CA LYS A 59 10.30 -4.93 -0.07
C LYS A 59 11.70 -4.48 -0.47
N ILE A 60 12.02 -3.24 -0.12
CA ILE A 60 13.35 -2.66 -0.31
C ILE A 60 13.94 -2.44 1.09
N ASP A 61 15.19 -2.87 1.28
CA ASP A 61 15.95 -2.68 2.54
C ASP A 61 16.54 -1.27 2.60
#